data_AF-A0A831VBS9-F1
#
_entry.id   AF-A0A831VBS9-F1
#
_cell.length_a   1.000
_cell.length_b   1.000
_cell.length_c   1.000
_cell.angle_alpha   90.00
_cell.angle_beta   90.00
_cell.angle_gamma   90.00
#
_symmetry.space_group_name_H-M   'P 1'
#
loop_
_entity.id
_entity.type
_entity.pdbx_description
1 polymer ?
#
loop_
_entity_poly.entity_id
_entity_poly.type
_entity_poly.pdbx_seq_one_letter_code
_entity_poly.pdbx_strand_id
1 'polypeptide(L)' 'EGDMPVGYMPNLGRITLLQLDGAWSRDKFAEAIKLAVKGAEYVYGKAREALKAKYFEIAEEVAK' A
#
# COMPACT_ATOMS: atom_id res chain seq x y z
N GLU A 1 1.44 5.38 23.12
CA GLU A 1 1.43 5.66 21.67
C GLU A 1 2.30 4.63 20.95
N GLY A 2 2.34 4.62 19.63
CA GLY A 2 3.23 3.76 18.84
C GLY A 2 3.07 4.00 17.36
N ASP A 3 4.06 3.58 16.57
CA ASP A 3 4.08 3.68 15.13
C ASP A 3 4.31 2.30 14.51
N MET A 4 3.62 2.00 13.39
CA MET A 4 3.65 0.68 12.78
C MET A 4 3.73 0.77 11.25
N PRO A 5 4.93 0.92 10.67
CA PRO A 5 5.14 0.83 9.24
C PRO A 5 4.75 -0.56 8.69
N VAL A 6 4.01 -0.57 7.58
CA VAL A 6 3.56 -1.81 6.91
C VAL A 6 3.83 -1.72 5.41
N GLY A 7 4.55 -2.72 4.88
CA GLY A 7 4.70 -2.99 3.45
C GLY A 7 3.77 -4.13 3.02
N TYR A 8 3.09 -3.97 1.89
CA TYR A 8 2.10 -4.93 1.42
C TYR A 8 2.21 -5.12 -0.10
N MET A 9 2.10 -6.37 -0.56
CA MET A 9 1.98 -6.76 -1.97
C MET A 9 0.51 -7.10 -2.25
N PRO A 10 -0.27 -6.18 -2.83
CA PRO A 10 -1.73 -6.33 -2.87
C PRO A 10 -2.21 -7.49 -3.73
N ASN A 11 -1.56 -7.72 -4.87
CA ASN A 11 -1.92 -8.84 -5.76
C ASN A 11 -1.67 -10.22 -5.15
N LEU A 12 -0.74 -10.33 -4.21
CA LEU A 12 -0.39 -11.58 -3.55
C LEU A 12 -1.06 -11.72 -2.17
N GLY A 13 -1.65 -10.64 -1.65
CA GLY A 13 -2.20 -10.60 -0.30
C GLY A 13 -1.14 -10.79 0.79
N ARG A 14 0.10 -10.34 0.57
CA ARG A 14 1.24 -10.63 1.46
C ARG A 14 1.83 -9.36 2.08
N ILE A 15 2.09 -9.42 3.38
CA ILE A 15 2.88 -8.42 4.09
C ILE A 15 4.36 -8.67 3.79
N THR A 16 5.09 -7.63 3.39
CA THR A 16 6.53 -7.67 3.08
C THR A 16 7.38 -6.94 4.10
N LEU A 17 6.79 -6.00 4.83
CA LEU A 17 7.43 -5.28 5.92
C LEU A 17 6.40 -5.10 7.03
N LEU A 18 6.83 -5.38 8.26
CA LEU A 18 6.03 -5.17 9.45
C LEU A 18 6.96 -4.79 10.59
N GLN A 19 6.86 -3.56 11.04
CA GLN A 19 7.63 -3.03 12.16
C GLN A 19 6.66 -2.39 13.13
N LEU A 20 6.95 -2.45 14.43
CA LEU A 20 6.17 -1.80 15.46
C LEU A 20 7.14 -1.17 16.46
N ASP A 21 7.04 0.15 16.63
CA ASP A 21 7.67 0.88 17.71
C ASP A 21 6.61 1.31 18.74
N GLY A 22 6.81 0.94 20.00
CA GLY A 22 5.86 1.10 21.09
C GLY A 22 5.17 -0.19 21.54
N ALA A 23 4.32 -0.07 22.56
CA ALA A 23 3.66 -1.20 23.21
C ALA A 23 2.14 -1.18 22.97
N TRP A 24 1.66 -2.12 22.16
CA TRP A 24 0.24 -2.28 21.85
C TRP A 24 -0.31 -3.62 22.35
N SER A 25 -1.59 -3.65 22.71
CA SER A 25 -2.30 -4.90 22.95
C SER A 25 -2.45 -5.67 21.63
N ARG A 26 -2.65 -6.99 21.74
CA ARG A 26 -2.88 -7.86 20.57
C ARG A 26 -4.06 -7.40 19.73
N ASP A 27 -5.15 -6.98 20.37
CA ASP A 27 -6.36 -6.53 19.69
C ASP A 27 -6.11 -5.25 18.90
N LYS A 28 -5.44 -4.27 19.51
CA LYS A 28 -5.06 -3.02 18.85
C LYS A 28 -4.15 -3.27 17.64
N PHE A 29 -3.17 -4.16 17.79
CA PHE A 29 -2.29 -4.55 16.69
C PHE A 29 -3.06 -5.21 15.54
N ALA A 30 -3.99 -6.11 15.85
CA ALA A 30 -4.80 -6.78 14.84
C ALA A 30 -5.72 -5.82 14.08
N GLU A 31 -6.32 -4.85 14.78
CA GLU A 31 -7.10 -3.78 14.15
C GLU A 31 -6.24 -2.86 13.27
N ALA A 32 -5.06 -2.48 13.76
CA ALA A 32 -4.15 -1.62 13.02
C ALA A 32 -3.63 -2.29 11.74
N ILE A 33 -3.32 -3.60 11.76
CA ILE A 33 -2.92 -4.31 10.53
C ILE A 33 -4.06 -4.34 9.51
N LYS A 34 -5.30 -4.60 9.94
CA LYS A 34 -6.46 -4.60 9.04
C LYS A 34 -6.64 -3.22 8.38
N LEU A 35 -6.44 -2.16 9.14
CA LEU A 35 -6.51 -0.79 8.62
C LEU A 35 -5.34 -0.49 7.65
N ALA A 36 -4.12 -0.89 7.99
CA ALA A 36 -2.94 -0.70 7.16
C ALA A 36 -3.06 -1.42 5.81
N VAL A 37 -3.60 -2.65 5.79
CA VAL A 37 -3.86 -3.41 4.55
C VAL A 37 -4.85 -2.66 3.66
N LYS A 38 -5.98 -2.18 4.20
CA LYS A 38 -6.95 -1.37 3.44
C LYS A 38 -6.33 -0.11 2.87
N GLY A 39 -5.51 0.58 3.67
CA GLY A 39 -4.77 1.76 3.23
C GLY A 39 -3.79 1.44 2.09
N ALA A 40 -3.05 0.34 2.21
CA ALA A 40 -2.10 -0.10 1.18
C ALA A 40 -2.80 -0.48 -0.13
N GLU A 41 -3.98 -1.12 -0.08
CA GLU A 41 -4.79 -1.41 -1.28
C GLU A 41 -5.27 -0.14 -1.98
N TYR A 42 -5.71 0.86 -1.22
CA TYR A 42 -6.10 2.16 -1.76
C TYR A 42 -4.91 2.86 -2.44
N VAL A 43 -3.76 2.94 -1.76
CA VAL A 43 -2.52 3.55 -2.30
C VAL A 43 -2.07 2.81 -3.56
N TYR A 44 -2.16 1.47 -3.58
CA TYR A 44 -1.82 0.68 -4.75
C TYR A 44 -2.71 0.99 -5.96
N GLY A 45 -4.02 1.19 -5.75
CA GLY A 45 -4.93 1.66 -6.80
C GLY A 45 -4.45 2.97 -7.42
N LYS A 46 -4.10 3.95 -6.60
CA LYS A 46 -3.56 5.24 -7.03
C LYS A 46 -2.21 5.11 -7.75
N ALA A 47 -1.31 4.28 -7.25
CA ALA A 47 -0.04 4.01 -7.93
C ALA A 47 -0.24 3.42 -9.33
N ARG A 48 -1.21 2.50 -9.50
CA ARG A 48 -1.55 1.94 -10.81
C ARG A 48 -2.17 2.96 -11.76
N GLU A 49 -3.07 3.80 -11.26
CA GLU A 49 -3.66 4.90 -12.04
C GLU A 49 -2.57 5.84 -12.57
N ALA A 50 -1.64 6.25 -11.71
CA ALA A 50 -0.52 7.12 -12.07
C ALA A 50 0.40 6.48 -13.12
N LEU A 51 0.75 5.20 -12.96
CA LEU A 51 1.55 4.47 -13.95
C LEU A 51 0.84 4.38 -15.31
N LYS A 52 -0.44 4.02 -15.31
CA LYS A 52 -1.24 3.94 -16.55
C LYS A 52 -1.26 5.28 -17.26
N ALA A 53 -1.59 6.37 -16.56
CA ALA A 53 -1.65 7.71 -17.14
C ALA A 53 -0.34 8.06 -17.84
N LYS A 54 0.80 7.88 -17.15
CA LYS A 54 2.13 8.12 -17.72
C LYS A 54 2.40 7.31 -19.00
N TYR A 55 2.07 6.03 -19.02
CA TYR A 55 2.34 5.19 -20.19
C TYR A 55 1.37 5.43 -21.35
N PHE A 56 0.14 5.86 -21.09
CA PHE A 56 -0.79 6.29 -22.13
C PHE A 56 -0.30 7.57 -22.82
N GLU A 57 0.14 8.57 -22.05
CA GLU A 57 0.73 9.81 -22.59
C GLU A 57 1.92 9.51 -23.51
N ILE A 58 2.85 8.66 -23.05
CA ILE A 58 4.01 8.24 -23.87
C ILE A 58 3.55 7.52 -25.15
N ALA A 59 2.55 6.64 -25.06
CA ALA A 59 2.05 5.91 -26.23
C ALA A 59 1.42 6.84 -27.27
N GLU A 60 0.69 7.88 -26.83
CA GLU A 60 0.13 8.91 -27.72
C GLU A 60 1.21 9.78 -28.37
N GLU A 61 2.29 10.09 -27.66
CA GLU A 61 3.43 10.83 -28.22
C GLU A 61 4.18 10.02 -29.28
N VAL A 62 4.38 8.72 -29.07
CA VAL A 62 5.08 7.84 -30.03
C VAL A 62 4.24 7.52 -31.27
N ALA A 63 2.91 7.55 -31.15
CA ALA A 63 1.99 7.27 -32.26
C ALA A 63 1.75 8.47 -33.19
N LYS A 64 2.19 9.68 -32.81
CA LYS A 64 2.17 10.89 -33.63
C LYS A 64 3.39 10.95 -34.55
#